data_AF-A0A243W851-F1
#
_entry.id   AF-A0A243W851-F1
#
_cell.length_a   1.000
_cell.length_b   1.000
_cell.length_c   1.000
_cell.angle_alpha   90.00
_cell.angle_beta   90.00
_cell.angle_gamma   90.00
#
_symmetry.space_group_name_H-M   'P 1'
#
loop_
_entity.id
_entity.type
_entity.pdbx_description
1 polymer ?
#
loop_
_entity_poly.entity_id
_entity_poly.type
_entity_poly.pdbx_seq_one_letter_code
_entity_poly.pdbx_strand_id
1 'polypeptide(L)'
;MILGALRAVDGSRRTLTYEEQDQWLRATWHGYVDPVEAMSSAEQYLAHAGVRPCPYLLNDNSGLQGPWFDAVEWLQRVWLPQALEVGLRYVAHVVQADTRADIVSLPS
;
A
#
# COMPACT_ATOMS: atom_id res chain seq x y z
N MET A 1 10.03 -12.81 2.96
CA MET A 1 11.28 -12.00 2.90
C MET A 1 10.95 -10.51 2.88
N ILE A 2 11.64 -9.66 3.66
CA ILE A 2 11.47 -8.20 3.60
C ILE A 2 12.24 -7.67 2.39
N LEU A 3 11.56 -6.88 1.56
CA LEU A 3 12.10 -6.28 0.34
C LEU A 3 12.38 -4.78 0.51
N GLY A 4 11.53 -4.10 1.28
CA GLY A 4 11.71 -2.71 1.66
C GLY A 4 11.09 -2.46 3.02
N ALA A 5 11.75 -1.64 3.85
CA ALA A 5 11.22 -1.23 5.14
C ALA A 5 11.71 0.18 5.45
N LEU A 6 10.78 1.07 5.77
CA LEU A 6 11.08 2.41 6.25
C LEU A 6 10.33 2.66 7.56
N ARG A 7 11.05 3.29 8.50
CA ARG A 7 10.53 3.68 9.81
C ARG A 7 10.76 5.17 9.98
N ALA A 8 9.68 5.91 10.18
CA ALA A 8 9.75 7.34 10.42
C ALA A 8 10.07 7.66 11.89
N VAL A 9 10.38 8.93 12.14
CA VAL A 9 10.74 9.46 13.48
C VAL A 9 9.56 9.34 14.45
N ASP A 10 8.33 9.52 13.96
CA ASP A 10 7.09 9.38 14.74
C ASP A 10 6.72 7.92 15.06
N GLY A 11 7.51 6.95 14.57
CA GLY A 11 7.26 5.53 14.74
C GLY A 11 6.33 4.91 13.70
N SER A 12 5.88 5.68 12.70
CA SER A 12 5.22 5.11 11.53
C SER A 12 6.16 4.16 10.80
N ARG A 13 5.60 3.12 10.18
CA ARG A 13 6.36 2.14 9.42
C ARG A 13 5.61 1.72 8.18
N ARG A 14 6.38 1.46 7.15
CA ARG A 14 5.93 0.87 5.90
C ARG A 14 6.88 -0.25 5.52
N THR A 15 6.31 -1.40 5.17
CA THR A 15 7.09 -2.56 4.78
C THR A 15 6.52 -3.19 3.53
N LEU A 16 7.38 -3.46 2.56
CA LEU A 16 7.10 -4.34 1.44
C LEU A 16 7.78 -5.68 1.71
N THR A 17 6.98 -6.73 1.70
CA THR A 17 7.43 -8.11 1.91
C THR A 17 7.02 -8.98 0.74
N TYR A 18 7.83 -9.97 0.43
CA TYR A 18 7.48 -11.03 -0.52
C TYR A 18 7.32 -12.32 0.25
N GLU A 19 6.13 -12.92 0.21
CA GLU A 19 5.96 -14.27 0.76
C GLU A 19 6.14 -15.28 -0.35
N GLU A 20 7.11 -16.18 -0.15
CA GLU A 20 7.52 -17.13 -1.18
C GLU A 20 6.49 -18.24 -1.39
N GLN A 21 5.80 -18.65 -0.32
CA GLN A 21 4.86 -19.76 -0.35
C GLN A 21 3.66 -19.50 -1.26
N ASP A 22 3.10 -18.28 -1.17
CA ASP A 22 1.91 -17.88 -1.93
C ASP A 22 2.24 -16.92 -3.09
N GLN A 23 3.54 -16.61 -3.28
CA GLN A 23 4.07 -15.76 -4.34
C GLN A 23 3.37 -14.40 -4.47
N TRP A 24 3.10 -13.77 -3.34
CA TRP A 24 2.47 -12.46 -3.25
C TRP A 24 3.39 -11.43 -2.60
N LEU A 25 3.25 -10.18 -3.05
CA LEU A 25 3.82 -9.02 -2.41
C LEU A 25 2.82 -8.48 -1.40
N ARG A 26 3.30 -8.12 -0.22
CA ARG A 26 2.48 -7.48 0.82
C ARG A 26 3.08 -6.14 1.19
N ALA A 27 2.33 -5.08 0.91
CA ALA A 27 2.54 -3.74 1.43
C ALA A 27 1.79 -3.61 2.76
N THR A 28 2.50 -3.31 3.85
CA THR A 28 1.89 -3.10 5.17
C THR A 28 2.19 -1.69 5.63
N TRP A 29 1.15 -0.99 6.08
CA TRP A 29 1.21 0.41 6.48
C TRP A 29 0.82 0.55 7.95
N HIS A 30 1.55 1.38 8.68
CA HIS A 30 1.31 1.56 10.10
C HIS A 30 1.65 2.99 10.56
N GLY A 31 0.77 3.59 11.36
CA GLY A 31 0.89 5.00 11.74
C GLY A 31 0.48 5.95 10.62
N TYR A 32 0.94 7.20 10.68
CA TYR A 32 0.69 8.20 9.67
C TYR A 32 1.71 8.07 8.53
N VAL A 33 1.22 8.07 7.29
CA VAL A 33 2.07 7.94 6.10
C VAL A 33 1.77 9.12 5.17
N ASP A 34 2.81 9.87 4.85
CA ASP A 34 2.70 11.00 3.92
C ASP A 34 2.49 10.52 2.47
N PRO A 35 1.71 11.24 1.64
CA PRO A 35 1.48 10.85 0.24
C PRO A 35 2.76 10.62 -0.57
N VAL A 36 3.80 11.42 -0.39
CA VAL A 36 5.09 11.27 -1.11
C VAL A 36 5.75 9.95 -0.74
N GLU A 37 5.71 9.60 0.55
CA GLU A 37 6.23 8.33 1.04
C GLU A 37 5.46 7.14 0.48
N ALA A 38 4.14 7.28 0.38
CA ALA A 38 3.31 6.21 -0.14
C ALA A 38 3.53 5.99 -1.64
N MET A 39 3.65 7.06 -2.42
CA MET A 39 4.03 6.99 -3.84
C MET A 39 5.40 6.32 -4.03
N SER A 40 6.40 6.70 -3.23
CA SER A 40 7.73 6.06 -3.25
C SER A 40 7.67 4.55 -2.93
N SER A 41 6.77 4.14 -2.05
CA SER A 41 6.58 2.71 -1.73
C SER A 41 5.90 1.96 -2.87
N ALA A 42 4.97 2.61 -3.57
CA ALA A 42 4.33 2.08 -4.76
C ALA A 42 5.36 1.91 -5.91
N GLU A 43 6.32 2.82 -6.06
CA GLU A 43 7.43 2.67 -7.01
C GLU A 43 8.37 1.52 -6.63
N GLN A 44 8.66 1.32 -5.34
CA GLN A 44 9.45 0.18 -4.87
C GLN A 44 8.76 -1.15 -5.24
N TYR A 45 7.43 -1.23 -5.12
CA TYR A 45 6.69 -2.39 -5.61
C TYR A 45 6.99 -2.67 -7.09
N LEU A 46 6.95 -1.65 -7.96
CA LEU A 46 7.20 -1.82 -9.40
C LEU A 46 8.62 -2.31 -9.67
N ALA A 47 9.61 -1.77 -8.96
CA ALA A 47 10.99 -2.21 -9.07
C ALA A 47 11.16 -3.70 -8.72
N HIS A 48 10.50 -4.16 -7.65
CA HIS A 48 10.53 -5.57 -7.25
C HIS A 48 9.76 -6.48 -8.21
N ALA A 49 8.55 -6.08 -8.60
CA ALA A 49 7.71 -6.84 -9.53
C ALA A 49 8.35 -6.93 -10.93
N GLY A 50 9.11 -5.93 -11.36
CA GLY A 50 9.86 -5.97 -12.61
C GLY A 50 10.98 -7.01 -12.63
N VAL A 51 11.60 -7.29 -11.48
CA VAL A 51 12.64 -8.34 -11.35
C VAL A 51 12.01 -9.72 -11.14
N ARG A 52 10.94 -9.77 -10.35
CA ARG A 52 10.21 -11.00 -10.02
C ARG A 52 8.72 -10.75 -10.18
N PRO A 53 8.14 -11.06 -11.35
CA PRO A 53 6.72 -10.85 -11.62
C PRO A 53 5.85 -11.53 -10.55
N CYS A 54 4.91 -10.76 -10.02
CA CYS A 54 4.07 -11.17 -8.90
C CYS A 54 2.62 -10.77 -9.21
N PRO A 55 1.73 -11.74 -9.43
CA PRO A 55 0.36 -11.44 -9.83
C PRO A 55 -0.52 -10.97 -8.67
N TYR A 56 -0.04 -11.08 -7.43
CA TYR A 56 -0.82 -10.86 -6.21
C TYR A 56 -0.20 -9.76 -5.35
N LEU A 57 -0.98 -8.72 -5.06
CA LEU A 57 -0.63 -7.68 -4.10
C LEU A 57 -1.63 -7.68 -2.94
N LEU A 58 -1.14 -7.82 -1.71
CA LEU A 58 -1.89 -7.51 -0.50
C LEU A 58 -1.51 -6.09 -0.03
N ASN A 59 -2.51 -5.22 0.00
CA ASN A 59 -2.40 -3.88 0.57
C ASN A 59 -3.03 -3.85 1.96
N ASP A 60 -2.21 -3.94 3.00
CA ASP A 60 -2.64 -4.04 4.39
C ASP A 60 -2.56 -2.68 5.11
N ASN A 61 -3.72 -2.04 5.24
CA ASN A 61 -3.91 -0.76 5.91
C ASN A 61 -4.43 -0.92 7.34
N SER A 62 -4.47 -2.13 7.92
CA SER A 62 -5.06 -2.37 9.25
C SER A 62 -4.41 -1.55 10.38
N GLY A 63 -3.13 -1.21 10.25
CA GLY A 63 -2.39 -0.39 11.21
C GLY A 63 -2.25 1.08 10.83
N LEU A 64 -2.79 1.50 9.68
CA LEU A 64 -2.72 2.88 9.21
C LEU A 64 -3.51 3.80 10.16
N GLN A 65 -2.98 4.99 10.40
CA GLN A 65 -3.62 6.02 11.20
C GLN A 65 -3.87 7.26 10.33
N GLY A 66 -5.05 7.87 10.50
CA GLY A 66 -5.49 8.97 9.63
C GLY A 66 -6.03 8.48 8.27
N PRO A 67 -6.35 9.40 7.36
CA PRO A 67 -6.89 9.06 6.06
C PRO A 67 -5.86 8.30 5.23
N TRP A 68 -6.34 7.37 4.39
CA TRP A 68 -5.53 6.92 3.26
C TRP A 68 -5.18 8.13 2.40
N PHE A 69 -3.92 8.21 1.95
CA PHE A 69 -3.48 9.31 1.13
C PHE A 69 -4.31 9.37 -0.17
N ASP A 70 -4.81 10.55 -0.49
CA ASP A 70 -5.63 10.76 -1.68
C ASP A 70 -4.74 10.85 -2.93
N ALA A 71 -4.23 9.70 -3.37
CA ALA A 71 -3.53 9.56 -4.66
C ALA A 71 -4.23 8.54 -5.56
N VAL A 72 -5.55 8.40 -5.43
CA VAL A 72 -6.33 7.47 -6.25
C VAL A 72 -6.15 7.79 -7.73
N GLU A 73 -6.18 9.08 -8.10
CA GLU A 73 -5.98 9.50 -9.49
C GLU A 73 -4.58 9.10 -10.01
N TRP A 74 -3.53 9.36 -9.23
CA TRP A 74 -2.16 8.98 -9.62
C TRP A 74 -2.00 7.47 -9.72
N LEU A 75 -2.55 6.71 -8.76
CA LEU A 75 -2.53 5.26 -8.79
C LEU A 75 -3.21 4.71 -10.04
N GLN A 76 -4.36 5.27 -10.42
CA GLN A 76 -5.09 4.84 -11.62
C GLN A 76 -4.39 5.21 -12.92
N ARG A 77 -3.85 6.43 -13.01
CA ARG A 77 -3.30 6.97 -14.27
C ARG A 77 -1.84 6.61 -14.51
N VAL A 78 -1.06 6.45 -13.44
CA VAL A 78 0.40 6.29 -13.52
C VAL A 78 0.82 4.91 -13.06
N TRP A 79 0.47 4.54 -11.84
CA TRP A 79 1.01 3.32 -11.21
C TRP A 79 0.38 2.03 -11.76
N LEU A 80 -0.95 1.98 -11.87
CA LEU A 80 -1.69 0.78 -12.24
C LEU A 80 -1.31 0.26 -13.65
N PRO A 81 -1.18 1.10 -14.70
CA PRO A 81 -0.71 0.64 -16.00
C PRO A 81 0.64 -0.08 -15.92
N GLN A 82 1.60 0.51 -15.20
CA GLN A 82 2.93 -0.09 -15.00
C GLN A 82 2.86 -1.39 -14.20
N ALA A 83 2.02 -1.42 -13.14
CA ALA A 83 1.83 -2.60 -12.32
C ALA A 83 1.28 -3.78 -13.14
N LEU A 84 0.35 -3.52 -14.06
CA LEU A 84 -0.20 -4.53 -14.98
C LEU A 84 0.85 -5.05 -15.96
N GLU A 85 1.74 -4.18 -16.45
CA GLU A 85 2.85 -4.56 -17.36
C GLU A 85 3.86 -5.48 -16.66
N VAL A 86 4.18 -5.22 -15.39
CA VAL A 86 5.07 -6.08 -14.57
C VAL A 86 4.37 -7.31 -13.98
N GLY A 87 3.12 -7.56 -14.40
CA GLY A 87 2.43 -8.82 -14.15
C GLY A 87 1.43 -8.85 -13.00
N LEU A 88 1.10 -7.71 -12.38
CA LEU A 88 0.04 -7.64 -11.37
C LEU A 88 -1.32 -8.04 -11.98
N ARG A 89 -2.10 -8.84 -11.25
CA ARG A 89 -3.43 -9.31 -11.68
C ARG A 89 -4.50 -9.11 -10.62
N TYR A 90 -4.14 -9.23 -9.35
CA TYR A 90 -5.09 -9.18 -8.24
C TYR A 90 -4.55 -8.33 -7.10
N VAL A 91 -5.41 -7.47 -6.57
CA VAL A 91 -5.12 -6.66 -5.39
C VAL A 91 -6.16 -6.97 -4.33
N ALA A 92 -5.71 -7.38 -3.15
CA ALA A 92 -6.53 -7.51 -1.96
C ALA A 92 -6.24 -6.33 -1.02
N HIS A 93 -7.29 -5.73 -0.46
CA HIS A 93 -7.18 -4.62 0.48
C HIS A 93 -7.65 -5.06 1.87
N VAL A 94 -6.80 -4.91 2.88
CA VAL A 94 -7.22 -4.91 4.29
C VAL A 94 -7.40 -3.46 4.67
N VAL A 95 -8.64 -3.04 4.90
CA VAL A 95 -8.95 -1.66 5.31
C VAL A 95 -8.69 -1.47 6.81
N GLN A 96 -8.55 -0.21 7.23
CA GLN A 96 -8.54 0.16 8.63
C GLN A 96 -9.83 -0.37 9.30
N ALA A 97 -9.75 -0.75 10.57
CA ALA A 97 -10.96 -1.01 11.33
C ALA A 97 -11.84 0.24 11.31
N ASP A 98 -13.15 0.07 11.09
CA ASP A 98 -14.10 1.17 11.09
C ASP A 98 -14.04 1.88 12.46
N THR A 99 -13.39 3.05 12.47
CA THR A 99 -13.26 3.89 13.68
C THR A 99 -14.40 4.90 13.79
N ARG A 100 -15.37 4.89 12.87
CA ARG A 100 -16.43 5.91 12.72
C ARG A 100 -15.91 7.34 12.48
N ALA A 101 -14.61 7.52 12.24
CA ALA A 101 -14.02 8.84 11.98
C ALA A 101 -14.51 9.48 10.68
N ASP A 102 -15.08 8.68 9.78
CA ASP A 102 -15.63 9.11 8.48
C ASP A 102 -17.13 9.41 8.52
N ILE A 103 -17.79 9.31 9.69
CA ILE A 103 -19.20 9.66 9.85
C ILE A 103 -19.33 11.18 9.98
N VAL A 104 -19.68 11.84 8.86
CA VAL A 104 -20.28 13.17 8.91
C VAL A 104 -21.62 13.06 9.63
N SER A 105 -21.64 13.45 10.90
CA SER A 105 -22.89 13.59 11.65
C SER A 105 -23.59 14.85 11.15
N LEU A 106 -24.71 14.68 10.44
CA LEU A 106 -25.60 15.80 10.15
C LEU A 106 -26.28 16.23 11.46
N PRO A 107 -26.27 17.53 11.82
CA PRO A 107 -26.94 17.99 13.02
C PRO A 107 -28.46 17.78 12.87
N SER A 108 -29.06 17.28 13.96
CA SER A 108 -30.49 17.09 14.15
C SER A 108 -31.25 18.41 14.20
#